data_AF-A0A3A5W0J7-F1
#
_entry.id   AF-A0A3A5W0J7-F1
#
_cell.length_a   1.000
_cell.length_b   1.000
_cell.length_c   1.000
_cell.angle_alpha   90.00
_cell.angle_beta   90.00
_cell.angle_gamma   90.00
#
_symmetry.space_group_name_H-M   'P 1'
#
loop_
_entity.id
_entity.type
_entity.pdbx_description
1 polymer ?
#
loop_
_entity_poly.entity_id
_entity_poly.type
_entity_poly.pdbx_seq_one_letter_code
_entity_poly.pdbx_strand_id
1 'polypeptide(L)'
;AINPEAFDGEIIQLTGFISKSLAPDIAFGNAKLGDHPNYGNSEHQIGMTIHSSTGQWIEAGSKVTVQGVLSYQQRELRWNLGVQGPEIMVDRNHPIEIPLLDWSSQSTWMYQSGRTVDVAGMLSIDNDTWELTGSAGSPLCVIPSEDDKSMAETWEGKAIKMRGRLVWNTAISSWCLDKAGDSSESLTATSTINDLLLMLSANPIAALSDPDTHYTVAAYMKYAVEPSVEDESGYFADSAGYTPGWTSIAVTIPGPRSTWLEAGQAVVADVTVSWDDENMRAELLIHDLSEGDKMNPTTLLWSDGATQWGYDKNKVVRLNGLAVEENGTWFLSEPGSEKKVRLNALGNSIGLDELHLGIAMTWEGRLLQIEDSQSMAVIYALESADVDDRDNDGLSDTLENSFGTSSYSEDSNGDGTSDRQEYIDQQ
;
A
#
# COMPACT_ATOMS: atom_id res chain seq x y z
N ALA A 1 -4.02 25.51 -13.53
CA ALA A 1 -3.97 25.69 -15.00
C ALA A 1 -3.77 27.17 -15.33
N ILE A 2 -2.78 27.50 -16.18
CA ILE A 2 -2.25 28.87 -16.29
C ILE A 2 -3.01 29.77 -17.31
N ASN A 3 -3.85 29.24 -18.21
CA ASN A 3 -4.72 30.07 -19.09
C ASN A 3 -5.85 29.26 -19.76
N PRO A 4 -6.94 28.89 -19.05
CA PRO A 4 -8.05 28.13 -19.64
C PRO A 4 -8.87 28.92 -20.68
N GLU A 5 -8.85 30.26 -20.61
CA GLU A 5 -9.59 31.14 -21.52
C GLU A 5 -9.11 31.05 -22.97
N ALA A 6 -7.84 30.71 -23.18
CA ALA A 6 -7.29 30.47 -24.52
C ALA A 6 -7.92 29.27 -25.24
N PHE A 7 -8.64 28.40 -24.53
CA PHE A 7 -9.28 27.20 -25.06
C PHE A 7 -10.82 27.27 -24.99
N ASP A 8 -11.39 28.44 -24.68
CA ASP A 8 -12.85 28.59 -24.61
C ASP A 8 -13.50 28.35 -25.99
N GLY A 9 -14.46 27.42 -26.03
CA GLY A 9 -15.13 26.99 -27.25
C GLY A 9 -14.34 26.02 -28.14
N GLU A 10 -13.10 25.68 -27.77
CA GLU A 10 -12.28 24.73 -28.51
C GLU A 10 -12.55 23.28 -28.08
N ILE A 11 -12.40 22.34 -29.02
CA ILE A 11 -12.43 20.91 -28.73
C ILE A 11 -11.05 20.52 -28.20
N ILE A 12 -11.01 20.06 -26.95
CA ILE A 12 -9.79 19.58 -26.29
C ILE A 12 -9.93 18.11 -25.91
N GLN A 13 -8.80 17.40 -25.89
CA GLN A 13 -8.71 16.04 -25.39
C GLN A 13 -7.96 16.04 -24.07
N LEU A 14 -8.53 15.42 -23.04
CA LEU A 14 -7.94 15.30 -21.71
C LEU A 14 -7.92 13.83 -21.30
N THR A 15 -6.86 13.42 -20.61
CA THR A 15 -6.76 12.10 -19.97
C THR A 15 -6.69 12.31 -18.46
N GLY A 16 -7.45 11.52 -17.71
CA GLY A 16 -7.46 11.60 -16.26
C GLY A 16 -8.36 10.52 -15.66
N PHE A 17 -8.73 10.70 -14.40
CA PHE A 17 -9.51 9.72 -13.64
C PHE A 17 -10.90 10.26 -13.34
N ILE A 18 -11.91 9.43 -13.55
CA ILE A 18 -13.30 9.85 -13.35
C ILE A 18 -13.69 9.75 -11.88
N SER A 19 -14.26 10.81 -11.32
CA SER A 19 -14.56 10.89 -9.89
C SER A 19 -15.82 10.11 -9.46
N LYS A 20 -16.70 9.74 -10.40
CA LYS A 20 -18.01 9.13 -10.14
C LYS A 20 -18.32 8.08 -11.21
N SER A 21 -19.00 7.00 -10.83
CA SER A 21 -19.40 5.98 -11.78
C SER A 21 -20.49 6.52 -12.72
N LEU A 22 -20.35 6.25 -14.02
CA LEU A 22 -21.32 6.62 -15.04
C LEU A 22 -22.14 5.41 -15.45
N ALA A 23 -23.45 5.54 -15.38
CA ALA A 23 -24.38 4.52 -15.83
C ALA A 23 -24.45 4.45 -17.37
N PRO A 24 -24.71 3.26 -17.95
CA PRO A 24 -24.73 3.05 -19.41
C PRO A 24 -25.76 3.90 -20.16
N ASP A 25 -26.90 4.19 -19.53
CA ASP A 25 -28.10 4.73 -20.20
C ASP A 25 -28.42 6.19 -19.84
N ILE A 26 -27.46 6.93 -19.26
CA ILE A 26 -27.71 8.33 -18.88
C ILE A 26 -27.72 9.24 -20.10
N ALA A 27 -28.84 9.92 -20.33
CA ALA A 27 -28.94 10.99 -21.34
C ALA A 27 -28.17 12.27 -20.92
N PHE A 28 -27.96 12.43 -19.61
CA PHE A 28 -27.25 13.56 -19.01
C PHE A 28 -26.53 13.09 -17.74
N GLY A 29 -25.22 13.29 -17.68
CA GLY A 29 -24.39 12.95 -16.53
C GLY A 29 -23.48 14.11 -16.12
N ASN A 30 -23.11 14.14 -14.84
CA ASN A 30 -22.05 15.02 -14.35
C ASN A 30 -20.97 14.20 -13.63
N ALA A 31 -19.72 14.55 -13.91
CA ALA A 31 -18.57 13.95 -13.26
C ALA A 31 -17.45 14.97 -13.16
N LYS A 32 -16.35 14.60 -12.51
CA LYS A 32 -15.11 15.35 -12.58
C LYS A 32 -14.02 14.46 -13.16
N LEU A 33 -13.12 15.07 -13.91
CA LEU A 33 -11.88 14.45 -14.35
C LEU A 33 -10.74 14.98 -13.47
N GLY A 34 -10.15 14.10 -12.68
CA GLY A 34 -8.99 14.39 -11.84
C GLY A 34 -7.68 13.95 -12.49
N ASP A 35 -6.58 14.52 -12.03
CA ASP A 35 -5.22 14.06 -12.33
C ASP A 35 -4.80 12.82 -11.53
N HIS A 36 -5.56 12.44 -10.50
CA HIS A 36 -5.32 11.26 -9.65
C HIS A 36 -6.63 10.47 -9.38
N PRO A 37 -6.60 9.13 -9.24
CA PRO A 37 -7.79 8.30 -9.01
C PRO A 37 -8.47 8.56 -7.65
N ASN A 38 -7.69 8.86 -6.62
CA ASN A 38 -8.20 9.23 -5.29
C ASN A 38 -8.41 10.74 -5.20
N TYR A 39 -9.60 11.15 -4.74
CA TYR A 39 -9.98 12.55 -4.52
C TYR A 39 -9.03 13.30 -3.58
N GLY A 40 -8.54 12.64 -2.52
CA GLY A 40 -7.65 13.28 -1.53
C GLY A 40 -6.28 13.69 -2.07
N ASN A 41 -5.84 13.05 -3.15
CA ASN A 41 -4.53 13.24 -3.78
C ASN A 41 -4.62 13.93 -5.15
N SER A 42 -5.82 14.36 -5.57
CA SER A 42 -5.98 15.09 -6.83
C SER A 42 -5.73 16.57 -6.60
N GLU A 43 -4.68 17.11 -7.24
CA GLU A 43 -4.36 18.53 -7.21
C GLU A 43 -5.22 19.31 -8.23
N HIS A 44 -5.55 18.67 -9.35
CA HIS A 44 -6.28 19.29 -10.45
C HIS A 44 -7.52 18.48 -10.81
N GLN A 45 -8.67 19.16 -10.85
CA GLN A 45 -9.93 18.58 -11.29
C GLN A 45 -10.68 19.54 -12.21
N ILE A 46 -11.31 18.99 -13.24
CA ILE A 46 -12.21 19.74 -14.11
C ILE A 46 -13.61 19.12 -14.09
N GLY A 47 -14.64 19.97 -14.02
CA GLY A 47 -16.01 19.54 -14.13
C GLY A 47 -16.31 19.05 -15.55
N MET A 48 -17.07 17.98 -15.66
CA MET A 48 -17.55 17.45 -16.92
C MET A 48 -19.08 17.40 -16.94
N THR A 49 -19.65 17.79 -18.08
CA THR A 49 -21.05 17.55 -18.41
C THR A 49 -21.10 16.61 -19.59
N ILE A 50 -21.73 15.45 -19.41
CA ILE A 50 -21.71 14.36 -20.36
C ILE A 50 -23.10 14.21 -20.95
N HIS A 51 -23.19 14.30 -22.27
CA HIS A 51 -24.40 14.13 -23.05
C HIS A 51 -24.23 12.92 -23.98
N SER A 52 -24.20 11.72 -23.40
CA SER A 52 -24.12 10.46 -24.15
C SER A 52 -24.48 9.26 -23.30
N SER A 53 -25.13 8.27 -23.90
CA SER A 53 -25.15 6.90 -23.40
C SER A 53 -23.78 6.28 -23.62
N THR A 54 -23.11 5.83 -22.56
CA THR A 54 -21.82 5.12 -22.66
C THR A 54 -22.01 3.65 -23.06
N GLY A 55 -23.23 3.11 -22.96
CA GLY A 55 -23.58 1.73 -23.30
C GLY A 55 -22.98 0.68 -22.34
N GLN A 56 -22.02 1.06 -21.52
CA GLN A 56 -21.41 0.29 -20.44
C GLN A 56 -21.21 1.18 -19.22
N TRP A 57 -21.13 0.55 -18.04
CA TRP A 57 -20.70 1.25 -16.84
C TRP A 57 -19.24 1.70 -16.97
N ILE A 58 -18.97 2.94 -16.53
CA ILE A 58 -17.61 3.44 -16.36
C ILE A 58 -17.43 3.69 -14.86
N GLU A 59 -16.59 2.92 -14.19
CA GLU A 59 -16.46 3.01 -12.73
C GLU A 59 -15.63 4.22 -12.29
N ALA A 60 -16.00 4.80 -11.15
CA ALA A 60 -15.19 5.82 -10.49
C ALA A 60 -13.78 5.30 -10.19
N GLY A 61 -12.77 6.10 -10.52
CA GLY A 61 -11.36 5.70 -10.50
C GLY A 61 -10.86 5.17 -11.84
N SER A 62 -11.74 4.90 -12.82
CA SER A 62 -11.29 4.53 -14.17
C SER A 62 -10.46 5.65 -14.78
N LYS A 63 -9.33 5.28 -15.39
CA LYS A 63 -8.58 6.17 -16.26
C LYS A 63 -9.31 6.27 -17.59
N VAL A 64 -9.67 7.49 -17.96
CA VAL A 64 -10.42 7.79 -19.18
C VAL A 64 -9.72 8.86 -19.99
N THR A 65 -9.83 8.75 -21.30
CA THR A 65 -9.51 9.82 -22.24
C THR A 65 -10.80 10.33 -22.83
N VAL A 66 -11.02 11.63 -22.68
CA VAL A 66 -12.27 12.31 -23.02
C VAL A 66 -11.98 13.44 -23.97
N GLN A 67 -12.82 13.58 -24.98
CA GLN A 67 -12.80 14.69 -25.91
C GLN A 67 -14.06 15.53 -25.72
N GLY A 68 -13.92 16.85 -25.65
CA GLY A 68 -15.04 17.73 -25.36
C GLY A 68 -14.71 19.19 -25.56
N VAL A 69 -15.74 20.02 -25.51
CA VAL A 69 -15.62 21.48 -25.65
C VAL A 69 -15.44 22.11 -24.28
N LEU A 70 -14.34 22.84 -24.09
CA LEU A 70 -14.14 23.62 -22.87
C LEU A 70 -15.01 24.87 -22.91
N SER A 71 -15.80 25.12 -21.87
CA SER A 71 -16.61 26.33 -21.77
C SER A 71 -16.70 26.85 -20.34
N TYR A 72 -16.76 28.17 -20.17
CA TYR A 72 -16.97 28.76 -18.86
C TYR A 72 -18.46 28.79 -18.50
N GLN A 73 -18.84 28.07 -17.44
CA GLN A 73 -20.22 28.06 -16.94
C GLN A 73 -20.44 29.20 -15.96
N GLN A 74 -21.08 30.28 -16.42
CA GLN A 74 -21.39 31.45 -15.59
C GLN A 74 -22.24 31.14 -14.35
N ARG A 75 -23.11 30.13 -14.41
CA ARG A 75 -23.95 29.72 -13.27
C ARG A 75 -23.15 29.13 -12.12
N GLU A 76 -22.10 28.37 -12.44
CA GLU A 76 -21.28 27.64 -11.47
C GLU A 76 -19.91 28.30 -11.28
N LEU A 77 -19.67 29.41 -11.99
CA LEU A 77 -18.45 30.21 -11.98
C LEU A 77 -17.17 29.39 -12.20
N ARG A 78 -17.26 28.32 -13.01
CA ARG A 78 -16.16 27.38 -13.27
C ARG A 78 -16.08 26.97 -14.73
N TRP A 79 -14.88 26.58 -15.15
CA TRP A 79 -14.65 25.92 -16.43
C TRP A 79 -15.21 24.49 -16.39
N ASN A 80 -15.89 24.09 -17.45
CA ASN A 80 -16.50 22.79 -17.57
C ASN A 80 -16.30 22.22 -18.97
N LEU A 81 -15.97 20.94 -19.04
CA LEU A 81 -15.83 20.20 -20.28
C LEU A 81 -17.19 19.62 -20.70
N GLY A 82 -17.75 20.12 -21.79
CA GLY A 82 -18.93 19.53 -22.41
C GLY A 82 -18.55 18.36 -23.32
N VAL A 83 -18.89 17.15 -22.92
CA VAL A 83 -18.62 15.91 -23.66
C VAL A 83 -19.89 15.46 -24.36
N GLN A 84 -19.84 15.29 -25.69
CA GLN A 84 -20.97 14.84 -26.50
C GLN A 84 -20.56 13.58 -27.27
N GLY A 85 -21.35 12.50 -27.15
CA GLY A 85 -21.12 11.24 -27.87
C GLY A 85 -20.24 10.21 -27.13
N PRO A 86 -19.97 9.05 -27.76
CA PRO A 86 -19.30 7.88 -27.16
C PRO A 86 -17.79 8.05 -26.92
N GLU A 87 -17.27 9.28 -26.94
CA GLU A 87 -15.84 9.62 -26.93
C GLU A 87 -15.19 9.51 -25.52
N ILE A 88 -15.75 8.70 -24.62
CA ILE A 88 -15.08 8.35 -23.36
C ILE A 88 -14.34 7.04 -23.60
N MET A 89 -13.05 7.15 -23.93
CA MET A 89 -12.17 5.99 -24.09
C MET A 89 -11.66 5.56 -22.71
N VAL A 90 -12.16 4.43 -22.21
CA VAL A 90 -11.72 3.85 -20.94
C VAL A 90 -10.44 3.05 -21.17
N ASP A 91 -9.38 3.35 -20.41
CA ASP A 91 -8.17 2.55 -20.37
C ASP A 91 -8.42 1.29 -19.52
N ARG A 92 -8.68 0.16 -20.20
CA ARG A 92 -8.99 -1.12 -19.55
C ARG A 92 -7.77 -1.81 -18.93
N ASN A 93 -6.56 -1.31 -19.18
CA ASN A 93 -5.35 -1.84 -18.54
C ASN A 93 -5.10 -1.20 -17.17
N HIS A 94 -5.84 -0.15 -16.81
CA HIS A 94 -5.74 0.48 -15.50
C HIS A 94 -6.56 -0.31 -14.47
N PRO A 95 -5.94 -0.86 -13.41
CA PRO A 95 -6.68 -1.53 -12.35
C PRO A 95 -7.52 -0.52 -11.57
N ILE A 96 -8.78 -0.87 -11.31
CA ILE A 96 -9.70 -0.03 -10.54
C ILE A 96 -9.73 -0.56 -9.12
N GLU A 97 -9.41 0.30 -8.16
CA GLU A 97 -9.52 -0.02 -6.75
C GLU A 97 -11.00 -0.02 -6.32
N ILE A 98 -11.46 -1.17 -5.82
CA ILE A 98 -12.82 -1.35 -5.32
C ILE A 98 -12.76 -1.10 -3.80
N PRO A 99 -13.44 -0.06 -3.29
CA PRO A 99 -13.36 0.27 -1.87
C PRO A 99 -14.07 -0.80 -1.03
N LEU A 100 -13.43 -1.20 0.06
CA LEU A 100 -14.06 -1.98 1.13
C LEU A 100 -14.82 -1.03 2.06
N LEU A 101 -16.12 -1.26 2.23
CA LEU A 101 -16.94 -0.47 3.14
C LEU A 101 -16.75 -0.92 4.58
N ASP A 102 -16.53 0.07 5.44
CA ASP A 102 -16.48 -0.11 6.89
C ASP A 102 -17.86 0.16 7.51
N TRP A 103 -18.32 -0.77 8.34
CA TRP A 103 -19.55 -0.69 9.11
C TRP A 103 -19.55 0.41 10.16
N SER A 104 -18.40 0.69 10.76
CA SER A 104 -18.28 1.73 11.79
C SER A 104 -18.48 3.14 11.20
N SER A 105 -18.26 3.27 9.89
CA SER A 105 -18.32 4.51 9.13
C SER A 105 -19.52 4.57 8.15
N GLN A 106 -20.64 3.91 8.47
CA GLN A 106 -21.80 3.80 7.57
C GLN A 106 -22.36 5.15 7.07
N SER A 107 -22.19 6.22 7.84
CA SER A 107 -22.58 7.58 7.43
C SER A 107 -21.84 8.09 6.17
N THR A 108 -20.66 7.53 5.89
CA THR A 108 -19.81 7.91 4.74
C THR A 108 -20.17 7.15 3.46
N TRP A 109 -21.00 6.10 3.54
CA TRP A 109 -21.38 5.26 2.40
C TRP A 109 -22.08 6.04 1.29
N MET A 110 -22.72 7.17 1.63
CA MET A 110 -23.30 8.09 0.65
C MET A 110 -22.28 8.58 -0.40
N TYR A 111 -21.00 8.69 -0.04
CA TYR A 111 -19.94 9.06 -0.98
C TYR A 111 -19.59 7.95 -1.97
N GLN A 112 -19.90 6.69 -1.63
CA GLN A 112 -19.70 5.52 -2.48
C GLN A 112 -20.98 5.11 -3.23
N SER A 113 -22.06 5.89 -3.11
CA SER A 113 -23.33 5.65 -3.79
C SER A 113 -23.14 5.53 -5.30
N GLY A 114 -23.68 4.45 -5.87
CA GLY A 114 -23.60 4.12 -7.28
C GLY A 114 -22.27 3.50 -7.73
N ARG A 115 -21.28 3.32 -6.85
CA ARG A 115 -20.02 2.64 -7.16
C ARG A 115 -20.11 1.14 -6.90
N THR A 116 -19.26 0.36 -7.56
CA THR A 116 -18.96 -1.01 -7.12
C THR A 116 -18.12 -0.96 -5.86
N VAL A 117 -18.53 -1.71 -4.84
CA VAL A 117 -17.90 -1.76 -3.51
C VAL A 117 -17.78 -3.20 -3.04
N ASP A 118 -16.84 -3.44 -2.13
CA ASP A 118 -16.78 -4.66 -1.32
C ASP A 118 -17.37 -4.38 0.05
N VAL A 119 -18.17 -5.32 0.57
CA VAL A 119 -18.68 -5.26 1.95
C VAL A 119 -18.52 -6.63 2.58
N ALA A 120 -17.87 -6.66 3.73
CA ALA A 120 -17.75 -7.85 4.56
C ALA A 120 -18.95 -7.96 5.50
N GLY A 121 -19.51 -9.13 5.75
CA GLY A 121 -20.56 -9.25 6.76
C GLY A 121 -21.03 -10.68 6.97
N MET A 122 -21.82 -10.88 8.01
CA MET A 122 -22.57 -12.12 8.21
C MET A 122 -23.85 -12.06 7.37
N LEU A 123 -23.97 -13.01 6.44
CA LEU A 123 -25.14 -13.13 5.59
C LEU A 123 -26.28 -13.82 6.35
N SER A 124 -27.46 -13.22 6.29
CA SER A 124 -28.71 -13.82 6.72
C SER A 124 -29.75 -13.74 5.61
N ILE A 125 -30.48 -14.83 5.42
CA ILE A 125 -31.50 -15.00 4.39
C ILE A 125 -32.79 -15.42 5.10
N ASP A 126 -33.77 -14.51 5.13
CA ASP A 126 -35.11 -14.78 5.64
C ASP A 126 -36.15 -14.52 4.55
N ASN A 127 -36.99 -15.51 4.24
CA ASN A 127 -38.06 -15.41 3.24
C ASN A 127 -37.61 -14.75 1.91
N ASP A 128 -36.50 -15.23 1.32
CA ASP A 128 -35.84 -14.69 0.11
C ASP A 128 -35.29 -13.26 0.24
N THR A 129 -35.30 -12.67 1.43
CA THR A 129 -34.67 -11.38 1.71
C THR A 129 -33.26 -11.62 2.24
N TRP A 130 -32.26 -11.12 1.51
CA TRP A 130 -30.87 -11.26 1.90
C TRP A 130 -30.41 -9.99 2.60
N GLU A 131 -29.78 -10.14 3.76
CA GLU A 131 -29.20 -9.03 4.52
C GLU A 131 -27.78 -9.38 4.95
N LEU A 132 -26.87 -8.41 4.82
CA LEU A 132 -25.56 -8.44 5.45
C LEU A 132 -25.60 -7.63 6.72
N THR A 133 -25.01 -8.18 7.77
CA THR A 133 -24.79 -7.51 9.04
C THR A 133 -23.31 -7.48 9.36
N GLY A 134 -22.84 -6.40 9.98
CA GLY A 134 -21.44 -6.27 10.40
C GLY A 134 -21.32 -5.84 11.85
N SER A 135 -20.12 -5.37 12.21
CA SER A 135 -19.76 -4.99 13.58
C SER A 135 -20.52 -3.77 14.12
N ALA A 136 -21.09 -2.94 13.25
CA ALA A 136 -21.85 -1.75 13.63
C ALA A 136 -22.88 -1.37 12.55
N GLY A 137 -23.76 -0.43 12.88
CA GLY A 137 -24.70 0.16 11.92
C GLY A 137 -25.97 -0.67 11.68
N SER A 138 -26.75 -0.25 10.68
CA SER A 138 -27.97 -0.94 10.25
C SER A 138 -27.66 -1.99 9.18
N PRO A 139 -28.42 -3.09 9.09
CA PRO A 139 -28.25 -4.11 8.06
C PRO A 139 -28.24 -3.54 6.64
N LEU A 140 -27.37 -4.09 5.80
CA LEU A 140 -27.30 -3.79 4.37
C LEU A 140 -28.14 -4.83 3.63
N CYS A 141 -29.16 -4.41 2.88
CA CYS A 141 -29.89 -5.34 2.01
C CYS A 141 -28.99 -5.81 0.87
N VAL A 142 -29.16 -7.06 0.45
CA VAL A 142 -28.47 -7.61 -0.72
C VAL A 142 -29.53 -7.97 -1.75
N ILE A 143 -29.32 -7.53 -2.99
CA ILE A 143 -30.15 -7.92 -4.13
C ILE A 143 -29.31 -8.96 -4.90
N PRO A 144 -29.49 -10.27 -4.63
CA PRO A 144 -28.65 -11.32 -5.20
C PRO A 144 -28.92 -11.52 -6.70
N SER A 145 -27.90 -11.97 -7.43
CA SER A 145 -28.06 -12.49 -8.79
C SER A 145 -28.73 -13.88 -8.77
N GLU A 146 -29.11 -14.41 -9.94
CA GLU A 146 -29.66 -15.77 -10.04
C GLU A 146 -28.61 -16.84 -9.65
N ASP A 147 -27.33 -16.60 -9.94
CA ASP A 147 -26.24 -17.50 -9.54
C ASP A 147 -26.06 -17.49 -8.02
N ASP A 148 -26.14 -16.32 -7.37
CA ASP A 148 -26.06 -16.22 -5.91
C ASP A 148 -27.22 -16.96 -5.23
N LYS A 149 -28.44 -16.84 -5.77
CA LYS A 149 -29.61 -17.57 -5.25
C LYS A 149 -29.41 -19.09 -5.26
N SER A 150 -28.69 -19.63 -6.24
CA SER A 150 -28.36 -21.06 -6.29
C SER A 150 -27.40 -21.51 -5.18
N MET A 151 -26.64 -20.58 -4.59
CA MET A 151 -25.67 -20.80 -3.52
C MET A 151 -26.19 -20.39 -2.13
N ALA A 152 -27.46 -19.97 -2.00
CA ALA A 152 -28.08 -19.48 -0.77
C ALA A 152 -27.80 -20.36 0.46
N GLU A 153 -28.11 -21.66 0.36
CA GLU A 153 -27.94 -22.63 1.45
C GLU A 153 -26.48 -22.81 1.87
N THR A 154 -25.53 -22.52 0.96
CA THR A 154 -24.10 -22.65 1.25
C THR A 154 -23.56 -21.46 2.02
N TRP A 155 -24.13 -20.27 1.84
CA TRP A 155 -23.62 -19.02 2.41
C TRP A 155 -24.41 -18.54 3.62
N GLU A 156 -25.61 -19.06 3.86
CA GLU A 156 -26.43 -18.68 4.99
C GLU A 156 -25.69 -18.82 6.33
N GLY A 157 -25.75 -17.77 7.14
CA GLY A 157 -25.12 -17.73 8.46
C GLY A 157 -23.58 -17.68 8.43
N LYS A 158 -22.96 -17.47 7.27
CA LYS A 158 -21.50 -17.35 7.16
C LYS A 158 -21.04 -15.89 7.08
N ALA A 159 -19.87 -15.63 7.65
CA ALA A 159 -19.13 -14.42 7.37
C ALA A 159 -18.55 -14.48 5.95
N ILE A 160 -18.97 -13.57 5.08
CA ILE A 160 -18.58 -13.52 3.67
C ILE A 160 -18.24 -12.10 3.26
N LYS A 161 -17.38 -11.96 2.25
CA LYS A 161 -17.18 -10.69 1.54
C LYS A 161 -18.03 -10.71 0.28
N MET A 162 -18.92 -9.74 0.14
CA MET A 162 -19.74 -9.57 -1.04
C MET A 162 -19.32 -8.31 -1.79
N ARG A 163 -19.10 -8.47 -3.09
CA ARG A 163 -18.97 -7.37 -4.05
C ARG A 163 -20.33 -7.07 -4.68
N GLY A 164 -20.60 -5.79 -4.95
CA GLY A 164 -21.76 -5.35 -5.73
C GLY A 164 -21.85 -3.83 -5.81
N ARG A 165 -22.88 -3.31 -6.47
CA ARG A 165 -23.09 -1.86 -6.59
C ARG A 165 -23.87 -1.33 -5.41
N LEU A 166 -23.34 -0.31 -4.73
CA LEU A 166 -24.05 0.30 -3.62
C LEU A 166 -25.17 1.21 -4.12
N VAL A 167 -26.42 0.91 -3.77
CA VAL A 167 -27.60 1.66 -4.19
C VAL A 167 -28.47 2.02 -2.99
N TRP A 168 -29.07 3.21 -3.00
CA TRP A 168 -30.04 3.60 -1.97
C TRP A 168 -31.42 3.08 -2.36
N ASN A 169 -32.00 2.20 -1.54
CA ASN A 169 -33.36 1.73 -1.74
C ASN A 169 -34.35 2.61 -0.97
N THR A 170 -35.12 3.41 -1.72
CA THR A 170 -36.11 4.32 -1.15
C THR A 170 -37.31 3.63 -0.51
N ALA A 171 -37.62 2.39 -0.89
CA ALA A 171 -38.79 1.66 -0.37
C ALA A 171 -38.58 1.23 1.08
N ILE A 172 -37.38 0.78 1.41
CA ILE A 172 -36.99 0.34 2.75
C ILE A 172 -36.10 1.36 3.47
N SER A 173 -35.78 2.49 2.82
CA SER A 173 -34.93 3.56 3.36
C SER A 173 -33.60 3.03 3.91
N SER A 174 -32.96 2.12 3.17
CA SER A 174 -31.67 1.52 3.52
C SER A 174 -30.75 1.41 2.30
N TRP A 175 -29.46 1.24 2.55
CA TRP A 175 -28.48 0.90 1.52
C TRP A 175 -28.65 -0.56 1.11
N CYS A 176 -28.68 -0.83 -0.19
CA CYS A 176 -28.59 -2.17 -0.76
C CYS A 176 -27.32 -2.35 -1.57
N LEU A 177 -26.83 -3.59 -1.60
CA LEU A 177 -25.82 -4.07 -2.51
C LEU A 177 -26.52 -4.77 -3.69
N ASP A 178 -26.52 -4.13 -4.86
CA ASP A 178 -27.11 -4.66 -6.07
C ASP A 178 -26.11 -5.56 -6.82
N LYS A 179 -26.50 -6.82 -7.01
CA LYS A 179 -25.73 -7.86 -7.71
C LYS A 179 -26.43 -8.36 -8.98
N ALA A 180 -27.62 -7.86 -9.30
CA ALA A 180 -28.48 -8.43 -10.36
C ALA A 180 -28.18 -7.90 -11.79
N GLY A 181 -27.08 -7.17 -12.00
CA GLY A 181 -26.77 -6.52 -13.28
C GLY A 181 -25.83 -7.31 -14.21
N ASP A 182 -26.24 -7.51 -15.46
CA ASP A 182 -25.56 -8.27 -16.56
C ASP A 182 -24.16 -7.80 -17.01
N SER A 183 -23.50 -6.85 -16.32
CA SER A 183 -22.21 -6.30 -16.77
C SER A 183 -21.19 -5.97 -15.68
N SER A 184 -21.47 -6.27 -14.41
CA SER A 184 -20.42 -6.34 -13.40
C SER A 184 -19.63 -7.63 -13.61
N GLU A 185 -18.29 -7.53 -13.66
CA GLU A 185 -17.40 -8.71 -13.64
C GLU A 185 -17.89 -9.72 -12.61
N SER A 186 -17.91 -10.99 -13.01
CA SER A 186 -18.44 -12.12 -12.24
C SER A 186 -18.02 -12.01 -10.77
N LEU A 187 -19.02 -11.98 -9.91
CA LEU A 187 -18.85 -11.78 -8.49
C LEU A 187 -18.21 -13.02 -7.88
N THR A 188 -16.99 -12.90 -7.38
CA THR A 188 -16.39 -13.91 -6.52
C THR A 188 -16.96 -13.71 -5.13
N ALA A 189 -17.87 -14.57 -4.69
CA ALA A 189 -17.98 -14.85 -3.26
C ALA A 189 -16.68 -15.53 -2.87
N THR A 190 -15.75 -14.79 -2.27
CA THR A 190 -14.54 -15.40 -1.70
C THR A 190 -14.95 -16.11 -0.41
N SER A 191 -15.70 -17.21 -0.52
CA SER A 191 -15.80 -18.16 0.57
C SER A 191 -14.65 -19.14 0.40
N THR A 192 -13.66 -19.06 1.29
CA THR A 192 -13.44 -20.06 2.36
C THR A 192 -11.99 -19.98 2.82
N ILE A 193 -11.82 -19.95 4.16
CA ILE A 193 -10.58 -20.22 4.90
C ILE A 193 -9.48 -19.16 4.68
N ASN A 194 -9.32 -18.27 5.67
CA ASN A 194 -8.13 -17.45 6.01
C ASN A 194 -8.32 -15.95 6.18
N ASP A 195 -9.50 -15.38 5.91
CA ASP A 195 -9.67 -13.97 6.23
C ASP A 195 -10.19 -13.79 7.66
N LEU A 196 -9.36 -14.20 8.62
CA LEU A 196 -9.57 -13.93 10.04
C LEU A 196 -9.80 -12.43 10.28
N LEU A 197 -9.14 -11.57 9.51
CA LEU A 197 -9.35 -10.12 9.54
C LEU A 197 -10.81 -9.78 9.16
N LEU A 198 -11.37 -10.46 8.16
CA LEU A 198 -12.77 -10.34 7.79
C LEU A 198 -13.71 -10.79 8.92
N MET A 199 -13.44 -11.93 9.57
CA MET A 199 -14.24 -12.41 10.70
C MET A 199 -14.21 -11.42 11.87
N LEU A 200 -13.03 -10.91 12.21
CA LEU A 200 -12.85 -9.91 13.25
C LEU A 200 -13.56 -8.58 12.91
N SER A 201 -13.60 -8.20 11.63
CA SER A 201 -14.31 -7.00 11.18
C SER A 201 -15.84 -7.14 11.25
N ALA A 202 -16.37 -8.35 11.02
CA ALA A 202 -17.81 -8.61 10.91
C ALA A 202 -18.43 -9.07 12.24
N ASN A 203 -17.77 -9.99 12.96
CA ASN A 203 -18.24 -10.55 14.22
C ASN A 203 -17.06 -10.92 15.15
N PRO A 204 -16.44 -9.94 15.83
CA PRO A 204 -15.29 -10.19 16.69
C PRO A 204 -15.63 -11.05 17.91
N ILE A 205 -16.89 -11.03 18.38
CA ILE A 205 -17.34 -11.85 19.51
C ILE A 205 -17.26 -13.34 19.16
N ALA A 206 -17.66 -13.72 17.94
CA ALA A 206 -17.56 -15.11 17.49
C ALA A 206 -16.09 -15.57 17.41
N ALA A 207 -15.19 -14.72 16.89
CA ALA A 207 -13.76 -15.01 16.83
C ALA A 207 -13.13 -15.19 18.22
N LEU A 208 -13.61 -14.44 19.22
CA LEU A 208 -13.15 -14.52 20.62
C LEU A 208 -13.86 -15.61 21.45
N SER A 209 -14.92 -16.23 20.93
CA SER A 209 -15.75 -17.16 21.70
C SER A 209 -15.10 -18.52 21.91
N ASP A 210 -14.17 -18.91 21.02
CA ASP A 210 -13.41 -20.15 21.10
C ASP A 210 -11.91 -19.84 20.93
N PRO A 211 -11.17 -19.65 22.04
CA PRO A 211 -9.77 -19.24 22.00
C PRO A 211 -8.82 -20.34 21.49
N ASP A 212 -9.28 -21.58 21.39
CA ASP A 212 -8.48 -22.73 20.90
C ASP A 212 -8.64 -22.93 19.38
N THR A 213 -9.42 -22.09 18.70
CA THR A 213 -9.59 -22.20 17.24
C THR A 213 -8.38 -21.61 16.51
N HIS A 214 -7.67 -22.47 15.79
CA HIS A 214 -6.54 -22.10 14.94
C HIS A 214 -7.01 -21.58 13.58
N TYR A 215 -6.39 -20.51 13.11
CA TYR A 215 -6.61 -19.87 11.83
C TYR A 215 -5.27 -19.72 11.11
N THR A 216 -5.23 -20.01 9.81
CA THR A 216 -4.09 -19.63 8.98
C THR A 216 -4.32 -18.22 8.44
N VAL A 217 -3.32 -17.34 8.52
CA VAL A 217 -3.39 -15.95 8.06
C VAL A 217 -2.20 -15.67 7.17
N ALA A 218 -2.45 -15.15 5.97
CA ALA A 218 -1.43 -14.59 5.11
C ALA A 218 -1.48 -13.06 5.22
N ALA A 219 -0.37 -12.44 5.59
CA ALA A 219 -0.30 -11.00 5.84
C ALA A 219 1.11 -10.46 5.60
N TYR A 220 1.30 -9.17 5.86
CA TYR A 220 2.60 -8.52 5.83
C TYR A 220 2.95 -7.95 7.20
N MET A 221 4.22 -7.96 7.55
CA MET A 221 4.71 -7.28 8.75
C MET A 221 4.56 -5.77 8.58
N LYS A 222 3.86 -5.10 9.51
CA LYS A 222 3.71 -3.64 9.46
C LYS A 222 5.00 -2.90 9.85
N TYR A 223 5.69 -3.43 10.86
CA TYR A 223 6.94 -2.89 11.40
C TYR A 223 7.96 -4.02 11.54
N ALA A 224 9.24 -3.65 11.54
CA ALA A 224 10.30 -4.62 11.79
C ALA A 224 10.26 -5.08 13.26
N VAL A 225 10.53 -6.36 13.49
CA VAL A 225 10.59 -6.97 14.83
C VAL A 225 11.97 -7.56 15.04
N GLU A 226 12.57 -7.23 16.18
CA GLU A 226 13.95 -7.60 16.49
C GLU A 226 14.08 -9.07 16.90
N PRO A 227 15.26 -9.69 16.71
CA PRO A 227 15.56 -10.99 17.29
C PRO A 227 15.48 -10.91 18.81
N SER A 228 14.70 -11.80 19.42
CA SER A 228 14.50 -11.85 20.86
C SER A 228 14.43 -13.28 21.35
N VAL A 229 14.71 -13.49 22.62
CA VAL A 229 14.52 -14.80 23.30
C VAL A 229 13.13 -14.91 23.94
N GLU A 230 12.43 -13.80 24.07
CA GLU A 230 11.07 -13.70 24.60
C GLU A 230 10.08 -13.51 23.45
N ASP A 231 8.79 -13.59 23.77
CA ASP A 231 7.72 -13.30 22.82
C ASP A 231 7.65 -11.79 22.57
N GLU A 232 7.52 -11.41 21.31
CA GLU A 232 7.54 -10.02 20.88
C GLU A 232 6.19 -9.56 20.35
N SER A 233 5.81 -8.33 20.70
CA SER A 233 4.61 -7.69 20.16
C SER A 233 4.88 -7.14 18.75
N GLY A 234 3.95 -7.37 17.84
CA GLY A 234 4.03 -6.90 16.46
C GLY A 234 2.67 -6.50 15.90
N TYR A 235 2.65 -6.19 14.60
CA TYR A 235 1.42 -5.93 13.86
C TYR A 235 1.49 -6.54 12.46
N PHE A 236 0.42 -7.20 12.06
CA PHE A 236 0.18 -7.59 10.68
C PHE A 236 -0.62 -6.50 9.95
N ALA A 237 -0.40 -6.41 8.63
CA ALA A 237 -1.09 -5.52 7.71
C ALA A 237 -1.53 -6.28 6.44
N ASP A 238 -2.49 -5.70 5.73
CA ASP A 238 -3.06 -6.23 4.48
C ASP A 238 -2.22 -5.94 3.22
N SER A 239 -1.12 -5.18 3.34
CA SER A 239 -0.23 -4.82 2.23
C SER A 239 1.23 -4.66 2.68
N ALA A 240 2.16 -4.88 1.76
CA ALA A 240 3.60 -4.79 1.99
C ALA A 240 4.13 -3.36 2.22
N GLY A 241 3.42 -2.32 1.77
CA GLY A 241 3.96 -0.95 1.75
C GLY A 241 2.98 0.15 2.11
N TYR A 242 3.45 1.11 2.92
CA TYR A 242 2.86 2.41 3.24
C TYR A 242 1.54 2.85 2.54
N THR A 243 0.32 2.45 2.91
CA THR A 243 -0.90 3.11 2.36
C THR A 243 -1.87 3.61 3.43
N PRO A 244 -2.30 4.89 3.36
CA PRO A 244 -3.36 5.40 4.24
C PRO A 244 -4.63 4.55 4.12
N GLY A 245 -5.12 4.03 5.25
CA GLY A 245 -6.31 3.17 5.29
C GLY A 245 -6.04 1.67 5.49
N TRP A 246 -4.78 1.29 5.73
CA TRP A 246 -4.42 -0.10 6.08
C TRP A 246 -5.23 -0.69 7.22
N THR A 247 -5.69 -1.92 7.01
CA THR A 247 -6.20 -2.76 8.10
C THR A 247 -5.02 -3.41 8.79
N SER A 248 -4.85 -3.15 10.08
CA SER A 248 -3.79 -3.78 10.87
C SER A 248 -4.31 -4.40 12.14
N ILE A 249 -3.72 -5.52 12.54
CA ILE A 249 -4.05 -6.23 13.77
C ILE A 249 -2.80 -6.46 14.61
N ALA A 250 -2.94 -6.35 15.93
CA ALA A 250 -1.88 -6.66 16.87
C ALA A 250 -1.62 -8.16 16.90
N VAL A 251 -0.35 -8.55 16.98
CA VAL A 251 0.06 -9.96 17.05
C VAL A 251 1.12 -10.15 18.12
N THR A 252 1.15 -11.33 18.71
CA THR A 252 2.22 -11.78 19.62
C THR A 252 2.99 -12.89 18.92
N ILE A 253 4.28 -12.63 18.68
CA ILE A 253 5.18 -13.48 17.91
C ILE A 253 6.04 -14.30 18.87
N PRO A 254 6.04 -15.64 18.79
CA PRO A 254 6.77 -16.48 19.72
C PRO A 254 8.29 -16.35 19.56
N GLY A 255 8.99 -16.30 20.69
CA GLY A 255 10.44 -16.48 20.77
C GLY A 255 10.85 -17.97 20.85
N PRO A 256 12.15 -18.31 20.77
CA PRO A 256 13.28 -17.43 20.47
C PRO A 256 13.50 -17.27 18.95
N ARG A 257 13.90 -16.06 18.53
CA ARG A 257 14.21 -15.70 17.14
C ARG A 257 15.66 -15.24 17.02
N SER A 258 16.34 -15.69 15.96
CA SER A 258 17.72 -15.29 15.64
C SER A 258 17.82 -14.25 14.52
N THR A 259 16.72 -14.00 13.80
CA THR A 259 16.65 -13.11 12.64
C THR A 259 15.54 -12.08 12.78
N TRP A 260 15.78 -10.90 12.21
CA TRP A 260 14.78 -9.84 12.08
C TRP A 260 13.66 -10.26 11.14
N LEU A 261 12.42 -9.93 11.54
CA LEU A 261 11.30 -9.79 10.61
C LEU A 261 11.32 -8.36 10.09
N GLU A 262 11.31 -8.20 8.76
CA GLU A 262 11.39 -6.87 8.15
C GLU A 262 10.01 -6.28 7.90
N ALA A 263 9.90 -4.95 7.98
CA ALA A 263 8.67 -4.26 7.57
C ALA A 263 8.38 -4.54 6.09
N GLY A 264 7.12 -4.88 5.79
CA GLY A 264 6.65 -5.26 4.46
C GLY A 264 6.96 -6.71 4.06
N GLN A 265 7.64 -7.49 4.91
CA GLN A 265 7.90 -8.90 4.65
C GLN A 265 6.58 -9.69 4.68
N ALA A 266 6.35 -10.50 3.64
CA ALA A 266 5.20 -11.39 3.60
C ALA A 266 5.37 -12.51 4.63
N VAL A 267 4.27 -12.88 5.30
CA VAL A 267 4.25 -13.95 6.30
C VAL A 267 2.99 -14.78 6.16
N VAL A 268 3.10 -16.07 6.47
CA VAL A 268 1.97 -16.97 6.66
C VAL A 268 2.05 -17.54 8.07
N ALA A 269 1.04 -17.27 8.89
CA ALA A 269 1.03 -17.62 10.30
C ALA A 269 -0.14 -18.55 10.63
N ASP A 270 0.09 -19.49 11.54
CA ASP A 270 -0.97 -20.18 12.27
C ASP A 270 -1.22 -19.46 13.59
N VAL A 271 -2.46 -19.01 13.80
CA VAL A 271 -2.79 -18.11 14.90
C VAL A 271 -4.07 -18.50 15.63
N THR A 272 -4.16 -18.17 16.91
CA THR A 272 -5.42 -18.09 17.64
C THR A 272 -5.76 -16.64 17.97
N VAL A 273 -7.01 -16.34 18.30
CA VAL A 273 -7.46 -15.00 18.67
C VAL A 273 -7.59 -14.90 20.18
N SER A 274 -6.98 -13.90 20.79
CA SER A 274 -7.16 -13.58 22.21
C SER A 274 -7.56 -12.12 22.42
N TRP A 275 -8.01 -11.83 23.64
CA TRP A 275 -8.21 -10.47 24.12
C TRP A 275 -7.03 -10.07 24.99
N ASP A 276 -6.35 -9.01 24.60
CA ASP A 276 -5.27 -8.37 25.35
C ASP A 276 -5.90 -7.38 26.35
N ASP A 277 -5.90 -7.75 27.63
CA ASP A 277 -6.44 -6.93 28.72
C ASP A 277 -5.62 -5.66 28.99
N GLU A 278 -4.31 -5.67 28.72
CA GLU A 278 -3.41 -4.54 28.97
C GLU A 278 -3.67 -3.42 27.96
N ASN A 279 -3.80 -3.79 26.68
CA ASN A 279 -4.06 -2.84 25.60
C ASN A 279 -5.55 -2.72 25.22
N MET A 280 -6.44 -3.48 25.88
CA MET A 280 -7.89 -3.53 25.67
C MET A 280 -8.28 -3.71 24.19
N ARG A 281 -7.70 -4.73 23.54
CA ARG A 281 -7.92 -5.01 22.10
C ARG A 281 -7.85 -6.51 21.80
N ALA A 282 -8.40 -6.91 20.65
CA ALA A 282 -8.13 -8.23 20.11
C ALA A 282 -6.70 -8.31 19.58
N GLU A 283 -6.02 -9.43 19.81
CA GLU A 283 -4.70 -9.75 19.29
C GLU A 283 -4.68 -11.16 18.70
N LEU A 284 -3.69 -11.44 17.85
CA LEU A 284 -3.43 -12.77 17.34
C LEU A 284 -2.23 -13.39 18.06
N LEU A 285 -2.42 -14.56 18.64
CA LEU A 285 -1.32 -15.34 19.22
C LEU A 285 -0.78 -16.29 18.15
N ILE A 286 0.47 -16.10 17.76
CA ILE A 286 1.09 -16.91 16.71
C ILE A 286 1.65 -18.21 17.32
N HIS A 287 1.29 -19.34 16.73
CA HIS A 287 1.81 -20.67 17.09
C HIS A 287 2.91 -21.12 16.14
N ASP A 288 2.76 -20.82 14.84
CA ASP A 288 3.75 -21.09 13.81
C ASP A 288 3.81 -19.94 12.80
N LEU A 289 5.00 -19.63 12.29
CA LEU A 289 5.23 -18.53 11.35
C LEU A 289 6.17 -18.95 10.22
N SER A 290 5.67 -18.88 8.99
CA SER A 290 6.47 -19.01 7.78
C SER A 290 6.78 -17.64 7.18
N GLU A 291 8.07 -17.39 6.95
CA GLU A 291 8.60 -16.15 6.39
C GLU A 291 8.69 -16.20 4.86
N GLY A 292 8.21 -15.15 4.20
CA GLY A 292 8.44 -14.90 2.78
C GLY A 292 9.68 -14.04 2.53
N ASP A 293 9.83 -13.61 1.27
CA ASP A 293 10.98 -12.80 0.84
C ASP A 293 11.03 -11.46 1.56
N LYS A 294 12.25 -11.06 1.94
CA LYS A 294 12.51 -9.74 2.54
C LYS A 294 12.43 -8.66 1.48
N MET A 295 11.91 -7.50 1.88
CA MET A 295 11.85 -6.33 1.02
C MET A 295 13.26 -5.78 0.75
N ASN A 296 13.46 -5.24 -0.45
CA ASN A 296 14.68 -4.51 -0.77
C ASN A 296 14.82 -3.27 0.13
N PRO A 297 16.05 -2.92 0.56
CA PRO A 297 16.30 -1.74 1.38
C PRO A 297 15.81 -0.44 0.73
N THR A 298 15.23 0.44 1.54
CA THR A 298 14.80 1.77 1.10
C THR A 298 16.02 2.68 0.93
N THR A 299 16.13 3.38 -0.19
CA THR A 299 17.14 4.44 -0.35
C THR A 299 16.67 5.74 0.29
N LEU A 300 17.44 6.25 1.25
CA LEU A 300 17.20 7.52 1.93
C LEU A 300 17.94 8.66 1.23
N LEU A 301 17.32 9.84 1.22
CA LEU A 301 17.95 11.07 0.75
C LEU A 301 18.19 12.03 1.92
N TRP A 302 19.37 12.67 1.93
CA TRP A 302 19.71 13.70 2.92
C TRP A 302 18.79 14.91 2.89
N SER A 303 18.10 15.16 1.78
CA SER A 303 17.11 16.22 1.63
C SER A 303 15.82 15.97 2.41
N ASP A 304 15.48 14.70 2.66
CA ASP A 304 14.22 14.34 3.33
C ASP A 304 14.25 14.71 4.81
N GLY A 305 15.45 14.62 5.40
CA GLY A 305 15.73 14.99 6.78
C GLY A 305 15.18 14.02 7.82
N ALA A 306 15.53 14.29 9.07
CA ALA A 306 15.26 13.41 10.20
C ALA A 306 13.78 13.05 10.41
N THR A 307 12.85 13.98 10.12
CA THR A 307 11.41 13.73 10.30
C THR A 307 10.91 12.64 9.35
N GLN A 308 11.37 12.64 8.10
CA GLN A 308 10.97 11.62 7.12
C GLN A 308 11.66 10.28 7.40
N TRP A 309 12.94 10.31 7.74
CA TRP A 309 13.68 9.09 8.10
C TRP A 309 13.11 8.37 9.32
N GLY A 310 12.34 9.07 10.16
CA GLY A 310 11.57 8.47 11.25
C GLY A 310 10.65 7.33 10.82
N TYR A 311 10.15 7.34 9.57
CA TYR A 311 9.31 6.26 9.03
C TYR A 311 10.09 5.00 8.64
N ASP A 312 11.41 5.10 8.51
CA ASP A 312 12.33 4.00 8.18
C ASP A 312 13.22 3.58 9.35
N LYS A 313 12.89 4.05 10.55
CA LYS A 313 13.50 3.57 11.79
C LYS A 313 13.37 2.05 11.88
N ASN A 314 14.46 1.41 12.32
CA ASN A 314 14.62 -0.02 12.48
C ASN A 314 14.56 -0.82 11.17
N LYS A 315 14.59 -0.18 9.99
CA LYS A 315 14.67 -0.87 8.69
C LYS A 315 16.10 -0.91 8.18
N VAL A 316 16.37 -1.85 7.29
CA VAL A 316 17.58 -1.80 6.44
C VAL A 316 17.37 -0.74 5.37
N VAL A 317 18.32 0.18 5.26
CA VAL A 317 18.26 1.33 4.36
C VAL A 317 19.56 1.49 3.61
N ARG A 318 19.50 2.18 2.48
CA ARG A 318 20.65 2.66 1.73
C ARG A 318 20.79 4.16 1.89
N LEU A 319 21.98 4.63 2.21
CA LEU A 319 22.28 6.05 2.34
C LEU A 319 23.63 6.36 1.69
N ASN A 320 23.62 7.29 0.75
CA ASN A 320 24.84 7.76 0.12
C ASN A 320 25.64 8.63 1.07
N GLY A 321 26.94 8.46 1.17
CA GLY A 321 27.74 9.39 1.96
C GLY A 321 29.22 9.05 2.01
N LEU A 322 29.96 9.97 2.60
CA LEU A 322 31.40 9.84 2.83
C LEU A 322 31.65 9.38 4.27
N ALA A 323 32.34 8.26 4.43
CA ALA A 323 32.79 7.80 5.74
C ALA A 323 33.95 8.69 6.24
N VAL A 324 33.77 9.25 7.44
CA VAL A 324 34.73 10.14 8.09
C VAL A 324 34.90 9.72 9.54
N GLU A 325 36.15 9.57 9.97
CA GLU A 325 36.47 9.28 11.36
C GLU A 325 36.67 10.59 12.14
N GLU A 326 35.94 10.75 13.24
CA GLU A 326 36.10 11.85 14.18
C GLU A 326 36.31 11.30 15.60
N ASN A 327 37.48 11.58 16.21
CA ASN A 327 37.81 11.15 17.57
C ASN A 327 37.62 9.64 17.83
N GLY A 328 37.91 8.78 16.84
CA GLY A 328 37.76 7.33 16.95
C GLY A 328 36.33 6.82 16.76
N THR A 329 35.39 7.68 16.34
CA THR A 329 34.03 7.28 15.97
C THR A 329 33.81 7.58 14.49
N TRP A 330 33.25 6.61 13.77
CA TRP A 330 32.92 6.77 12.36
C TRP A 330 31.57 7.47 12.19
N PHE A 331 31.53 8.37 11.22
CA PHE A 331 30.34 9.06 10.78
C PHE A 331 30.21 8.95 9.27
N LEU A 332 28.97 8.84 8.80
CA LEU A 332 28.65 9.00 7.39
C LEU A 332 28.17 10.44 7.18
N SER A 333 28.87 11.18 6.31
CA SER A 333 28.63 12.61 6.08
C SER A 333 28.08 12.88 4.67
N GLU A 334 27.20 13.87 4.55
CA GLU A 334 26.70 14.37 3.27
C GLU A 334 27.79 15.24 2.60
N PRO A 335 28.29 14.88 1.39
CA PRO A 335 29.30 15.69 0.72
C PRO A 335 28.84 17.13 0.50
N GLY A 336 29.64 18.10 0.96
CA GLY A 336 29.34 19.53 0.81
C GLY A 336 28.37 20.11 1.85
N SER A 337 28.07 19.36 2.92
CA SER A 337 27.14 19.73 4.00
C SER A 337 27.73 19.38 5.38
N GLU A 338 27.11 19.87 6.45
CA GLU A 338 27.48 19.53 7.84
C GLU A 338 26.64 18.37 8.40
N LYS A 339 25.69 17.83 7.60
CA LYS A 339 24.86 16.71 8.03
C LYS A 339 25.68 15.43 8.11
N LYS A 340 25.48 14.69 9.20
CA LYS A 340 26.08 13.38 9.43
C LYS A 340 25.18 12.46 10.24
N VAL A 341 25.36 11.17 10.04
CA VAL A 341 24.84 10.10 10.90
C VAL A 341 25.99 9.29 11.45
N ARG A 342 25.81 8.66 12.61
CA ARG A 342 26.83 7.74 13.13
C ARG A 342 26.91 6.51 12.23
N LEU A 343 28.12 6.03 11.97
CA LEU A 343 28.36 4.84 11.16
C LEU A 343 28.99 3.77 12.04
N ASN A 344 28.28 2.68 12.25
CA ASN A 344 28.80 1.49 12.92
C ASN A 344 28.94 0.40 11.86
N ALA A 345 30.08 0.45 11.16
CA ALA A 345 30.38 -0.45 10.06
C ALA A 345 30.64 -1.90 10.54
N LEU A 346 30.46 -2.87 9.64
CA LEU A 346 30.89 -4.24 9.89
C LEU A 346 32.40 -4.30 10.12
N GLY A 347 32.85 -5.26 10.94
CA GLY A 347 34.26 -5.38 11.30
C GLY A 347 35.20 -5.65 10.11
N ASN A 348 34.67 -6.16 9.01
CA ASN A 348 35.34 -6.41 7.74
C ASN A 348 34.78 -5.54 6.60
N SER A 349 34.20 -4.38 6.93
CA SER A 349 33.62 -3.48 5.93
C SER A 349 34.66 -3.04 4.90
N ILE A 350 34.36 -3.27 3.62
CA ILE A 350 35.24 -2.85 2.53
C ILE A 350 35.23 -1.33 2.36
N GLY A 351 34.13 -0.67 2.75
CA GLY A 351 33.96 0.79 2.67
C GLY A 351 34.93 1.60 3.54
N LEU A 352 35.63 0.94 4.47
CA LEU A 352 36.65 1.54 5.34
C LEU A 352 38.09 1.15 4.95
N ASP A 353 38.30 0.45 3.84
CA ASP A 353 39.63 0.09 3.36
C ASP A 353 40.34 1.25 2.65
N GLU A 354 41.62 1.06 2.32
CA GLU A 354 42.45 2.11 1.69
C GLU A 354 41.97 2.52 0.28
N LEU A 355 41.19 1.69 -0.41
CA LEU A 355 40.69 1.95 -1.76
C LEU A 355 39.42 2.81 -1.74
N HIS A 356 38.57 2.58 -0.74
CA HIS A 356 37.24 3.17 -0.63
C HIS A 356 37.20 4.42 0.26
N LEU A 357 38.15 4.56 1.19
CA LEU A 357 38.24 5.73 2.05
C LEU A 357 38.38 7.03 1.24
N GLY A 358 37.63 8.06 1.65
CA GLY A 358 37.64 9.36 0.97
C GLY A 358 36.65 9.49 -0.19
N ILE A 359 35.90 8.43 -0.51
CA ILE A 359 34.93 8.38 -1.61
C ILE A 359 33.51 8.34 -1.03
N ALA A 360 32.61 9.13 -1.62
CA ALA A 360 31.20 9.07 -1.27
C ALA A 360 30.56 7.89 -2.00
N MET A 361 30.02 6.92 -1.25
CA MET A 361 29.47 5.67 -1.76
C MET A 361 28.08 5.40 -1.18
N THR A 362 27.37 4.42 -1.74
CA THR A 362 26.11 3.94 -1.19
C THR A 362 26.40 2.97 -0.04
N TRP A 363 25.97 3.31 1.17
CA TRP A 363 26.08 2.44 2.34
C TRP A 363 24.74 1.78 2.63
N GLU A 364 24.74 0.47 2.80
CA GLU A 364 23.59 -0.31 3.27
C GLU A 364 23.79 -0.67 4.75
N GLY A 365 22.75 -0.46 5.56
CA GLY A 365 22.78 -0.86 6.97
C GLY A 365 21.45 -0.61 7.67
N ARG A 366 21.33 -1.00 8.95
CA ARG A 366 20.09 -0.79 9.70
C ARG A 366 20.05 0.60 10.32
N LEU A 367 19.01 1.37 10.03
CA LEU A 367 18.83 2.69 10.61
C LEU A 367 18.29 2.58 12.04
N LEU A 368 19.14 2.88 13.02
CA LEU A 368 18.75 2.97 14.42
C LEU A 368 18.72 4.41 14.90
N GLN A 369 17.91 4.63 15.91
CA GLN A 369 17.84 5.89 16.63
C GLN A 369 18.47 5.66 18.01
N ILE A 370 19.57 6.35 18.30
CA ILE A 370 20.34 6.17 19.52
C ILE A 370 20.44 7.49 20.28
N GLU A 371 20.57 7.41 21.59
CA GLU A 371 20.89 8.57 22.41
C GLU A 371 22.39 8.89 22.30
N ASP A 372 22.70 10.14 21.96
CA ASP A 372 24.07 10.63 22.03
C ASP A 372 24.41 11.04 23.46
N SER A 373 25.37 10.35 24.05
CA SER A 373 25.78 10.56 25.44
C SER A 373 26.43 11.93 25.69
N GLN A 374 26.89 12.62 24.64
CA GLN A 374 27.54 13.93 24.76
C GLN A 374 26.56 15.10 24.63
N SER A 375 25.65 15.05 23.66
CA SER A 375 24.70 16.13 23.42
C SER A 375 23.35 15.94 24.13
N MET A 376 23.09 14.75 24.69
CA MET A 376 21.76 14.30 25.13
C MET A 376 20.68 14.45 24.04
N ALA A 377 21.10 14.55 22.78
CA ALA A 377 20.22 14.54 21.63
C ALA A 377 20.06 13.11 21.14
N VAL A 378 18.97 12.89 20.41
CA VAL A 378 18.74 11.62 19.74
C VAL A 378 19.26 11.75 18.31
N ILE A 379 20.18 10.87 17.93
CA ILE A 379 20.81 10.84 16.61
C ILE A 379 20.49 9.55 15.87
N TYR A 380 20.64 9.58 14.54
CA TYR A 380 20.58 8.37 13.74
C TYR A 380 21.95 7.70 13.64
N ALA A 381 21.95 6.38 13.69
CA ALA A 381 23.09 5.52 13.46
C ALA A 381 22.75 4.50 12.38
N LEU A 382 23.71 4.21 11.51
CA LEU A 382 23.65 3.11 10.56
C LEU A 382 24.45 1.93 11.14
N GLU A 383 23.75 0.92 11.61
CA GLU A 383 24.34 -0.28 12.24
C GLU A 383 24.60 -1.39 11.24
N SER A 384 25.66 -2.17 11.52
CA SER A 384 26.10 -3.29 10.68
C SER A 384 26.23 -2.86 9.22
N ALA A 385 26.77 -1.65 9.02
CA ALA A 385 26.78 -1.01 7.72
C ALA A 385 27.98 -1.46 6.87
N ASP A 386 27.78 -1.57 5.57
CA ASP A 386 28.85 -1.69 4.58
C ASP A 386 28.45 -0.99 3.29
N VAL A 387 29.38 -0.85 2.35
CA VAL A 387 29.08 -0.30 1.03
C VAL A 387 28.49 -1.38 0.10
N ASP A 388 27.65 -0.96 -0.85
CA ASP A 388 27.11 -1.86 -1.86
C ASP A 388 28.26 -2.46 -2.71
N ASP A 389 28.34 -3.79 -2.73
CA ASP A 389 29.21 -4.64 -3.55
C ASP A 389 28.40 -5.88 -3.94
N ARG A 390 27.81 -5.85 -5.14
CA ARG A 390 26.80 -6.83 -5.55
C ARG A 390 27.36 -8.17 -6.00
N ASP A 391 28.57 -8.20 -6.54
CA ASP A 391 29.23 -9.44 -6.94
C ASP A 391 30.22 -9.96 -5.90
N ASN A 392 30.49 -9.19 -4.84
CA ASN A 392 31.33 -9.54 -3.71
C ASN A 392 32.81 -9.74 -4.07
N ASP A 393 33.30 -9.00 -5.07
CA ASP A 393 34.72 -9.04 -5.46
C ASP A 393 35.60 -8.12 -4.59
N GLY A 394 34.96 -7.31 -3.72
CA GLY A 394 35.59 -6.37 -2.80
C GLY A 394 35.87 -5.00 -3.39
N LEU A 395 35.32 -4.66 -4.56
CA LEU A 395 35.27 -3.32 -5.14
C LEU A 395 33.81 -2.83 -5.11
N SER A 396 33.57 -1.69 -4.46
CA SER A 396 32.20 -1.18 -4.36
C SER A 396 31.59 -0.86 -5.73
N ASP A 397 30.28 -1.03 -5.84
CA ASP A 397 29.46 -0.66 -7.02
C ASP A 397 29.74 0.77 -7.52
N THR A 398 30.03 1.67 -6.58
CA THR A 398 30.31 3.08 -6.88
C THR A 398 31.66 3.24 -7.58
N LEU A 399 32.68 2.51 -7.15
CA LEU A 399 33.99 2.54 -7.75
C LEU A 399 34.00 1.85 -9.11
N GLU A 400 33.35 0.70 -9.23
CA GLU A 400 33.22 -0.01 -10.51
C GLU A 400 32.57 0.86 -11.58
N ASN A 401 31.45 1.51 -11.25
CA ASN A 401 30.78 2.41 -12.18
C ASN A 401 31.66 3.62 -12.57
N SER A 402 32.53 4.07 -11.67
CA SER A 402 33.49 5.15 -11.95
C SER A 402 34.67 4.67 -12.82
N PHE A 403 35.05 3.41 -12.68
CA PHE A 403 36.15 2.76 -13.41
C PHE A 403 35.70 2.22 -14.77
N GLY A 404 34.42 1.90 -14.93
CA GLY A 404 33.82 1.36 -16.13
C GLY A 404 33.59 -0.16 -16.11
N THR A 405 33.68 -0.79 -14.95
CA THR A 405 33.39 -2.21 -14.73
C THR A 405 31.93 -2.44 -14.30
N SER A 406 31.52 -3.70 -14.22
CA SER A 406 30.13 -4.13 -14.02
C SER A 406 29.91 -4.63 -12.60
N SER A 407 29.06 -3.92 -11.85
CA SER A 407 28.61 -4.26 -10.49
C SER A 407 27.71 -5.48 -10.34
N TYR A 408 27.97 -6.51 -11.12
CA TYR A 408 27.24 -7.77 -11.14
C TYR A 408 28.15 -8.92 -11.62
N SER A 409 29.43 -8.66 -11.88
CA SER A 409 30.38 -9.60 -12.47
C SER A 409 31.77 -9.34 -11.90
N GLU A 410 32.25 -10.25 -11.03
CA GLU A 410 33.58 -10.14 -10.39
C GLU A 410 34.75 -9.92 -11.38
N ASP A 411 34.59 -10.33 -12.64
CA ASP A 411 35.50 -10.10 -13.76
C ASP A 411 34.66 -9.66 -14.96
N SER A 412 34.65 -8.36 -15.23
CA SER A 412 33.80 -7.74 -16.25
C SER A 412 34.19 -8.10 -17.68
N ASN A 413 35.48 -8.35 -17.92
CA ASN A 413 36.00 -8.59 -19.27
C ASN A 413 36.28 -10.08 -19.56
N GLY A 414 36.23 -10.93 -18.53
CA GLY A 414 36.39 -12.37 -18.58
C GLY A 414 37.83 -12.83 -18.82
N ASP A 415 38.83 -12.01 -18.49
CA ASP A 415 40.25 -12.32 -18.72
C ASP A 415 40.91 -13.13 -17.59
N GLY A 416 40.20 -13.35 -16.48
CA GLY A 416 40.64 -14.08 -15.30
C GLY A 416 41.23 -13.22 -14.19
N THR A 417 41.22 -11.90 -14.33
CA THR A 417 41.57 -10.90 -13.31
C THR A 417 40.28 -10.29 -12.77
N SER A 418 40.15 -10.16 -11.43
CA SER A 418 38.94 -9.53 -10.88
C SER A 418 38.98 -8.01 -11.05
N ASP A 419 37.82 -7.37 -11.15
CA ASP A 419 37.69 -5.94 -11.37
C ASP A 419 38.40 -5.13 -10.27
N ARG A 420 38.34 -5.60 -9.02
CA ARG A 420 39.15 -5.05 -7.91
C ARG A 420 40.66 -5.07 -8.19
N GLN A 421 41.19 -6.16 -8.71
CA GLN A 421 42.62 -6.29 -8.99
C GLN A 421 43.02 -5.43 -10.19
N GLU A 422 42.17 -5.35 -11.21
CA GLU A 422 42.36 -4.43 -12.34
C GLU A 422 42.38 -2.96 -11.90
N TYR A 423 41.50 -2.58 -10.96
CA TYR A 423 41.48 -1.25 -10.36
C TYR A 423 42.78 -0.93 -9.60
N ILE A 424 43.29 -1.88 -8.81
CA ILE A 424 44.57 -1.73 -8.09
C ILE A 424 45.74 -1.59 -9.07
N ASP A 425 45.74 -2.39 -10.13
CA ASP A 425 46.80 -2.40 -11.14
C ASP A 425 46.67 -1.27 -12.19
N GLN A 426 45.54 -0.55 -12.19
CA GLN A 426 45.14 0.47 -13.16
C GLN A 426 45.20 -0.02 -14.62
N GLN A 427 44.67 -1.20 -14.89
CA GLN A 427 44.67 -1.82 -16.22
C GLN A 427 43.41 -1.53 -17.04
#